data_AF-A0AAV5X7E5-F1
#
_entry.id   AF-A0AAV5X7E5-F1
#
_cell.length_a   1.000
_cell.length_b   1.000
_cell.length_c   1.000
_cell.angle_alpha   90.00
_cell.angle_beta   90.00
_cell.angle_gamma   90.00
#
_symmetry.space_group_name_H-M   'P 1'
#
loop_
_entity.id
_entity.type
_entity.pdbx_description
1 polymer ?
#
loop_
_entity_poly.entity_id
_entity_poly.type
_entity_poly.pdbx_seq_one_letter_code
_entity_poly.pdbx_strand_id
1 'polypeptide(L)'
;MATESVLGAVRQSVVRRWLEVMLPAYTVAFVFLWFHHEYTPAVLAWGMNESPLPWLVWAVVGAMSGILILWALIVAFFLLYSPFYLFGKLPILLGRGAWVDKQELQFYVCCFMLLGLLAVLLYWDPVMGLMAFTLASGCGPVFWRYLV
;
A
#
# COMPACT_ATOMS: atom_id res chain seq x y z
N MET A 1 34.60 -8.97 7.44
CA MET A 1 33.29 -8.89 8.15
C MET A 1 32.55 -7.57 7.95
N ALA A 2 33.15 -6.47 7.47
CA ALA A 2 32.43 -5.21 7.20
C ALA A 2 31.81 -5.10 5.79
N THR A 3 32.19 -5.96 4.85
CA THR A 3 31.71 -5.92 3.45
C THR A 3 30.34 -6.56 3.25
N GLU A 4 29.96 -7.56 4.06
CA GLU A 4 28.64 -8.21 3.97
C GLU A 4 27.49 -7.30 4.45
N SER A 5 27.74 -6.43 5.42
CA SER A 5 26.74 -5.49 5.93
C SER A 5 26.41 -4.38 4.93
N VAL A 6 27.41 -3.89 4.19
CA VAL A 6 27.24 -2.84 3.17
C VAL A 6 26.47 -3.39 1.97
N LEU A 7 26.79 -4.60 1.50
CA LEU A 7 26.04 -5.27 0.43
C LEU A 7 24.59 -5.56 0.82
N GLY A 8 24.35 -5.96 2.07
CA GLY A 8 22.99 -6.14 2.61
C GLY A 8 22.19 -4.84 2.65
N ALA A 9 22.80 -3.75 3.12
CA ALA A 9 22.17 -2.43 3.18
C ALA A 9 21.87 -1.86 1.78
N VAL A 10 22.81 -2.00 0.84
CA VAL A 10 22.60 -1.57 -0.55
C VAL A 10 21.47 -2.38 -1.19
N ARG A 11 21.46 -3.72 -1.00
CA ARG A 11 20.38 -4.57 -1.51
C ARG A 11 19.01 -4.17 -0.95
N GLN A 12 18.91 -3.94 0.36
CA GLN A 12 17.66 -3.48 0.98
C GLN A 12 17.22 -2.11 0.45
N SER A 13 18.15 -1.18 0.26
CA SER A 13 17.83 0.15 -0.30
C SER A 13 17.32 0.08 -1.74
N VAL A 14 17.91 -0.80 -2.55
CA VAL A 14 17.52 -1.01 -3.95
C VAL A 14 16.17 -1.71 -4.02
N VAL A 15 15.97 -2.81 -3.28
CA VAL A 15 14.69 -3.53 -3.22
C VAL A 15 13.56 -2.61 -2.77
N ARG A 16 13.81 -1.76 -1.76
CA ARG A 16 12.82 -0.77 -1.28
C ARG A 16 12.45 0.23 -2.38
N ARG A 17 13.42 0.79 -3.10
CA ARG A 17 13.17 1.72 -4.23
C ARG A 17 12.41 1.04 -5.37
N TRP A 18 12.71 -0.22 -5.67
CA TRP A 18 11.97 -0.99 -6.68
C TRP A 18 10.52 -1.18 -6.26
N LEU A 19 10.25 -1.52 -5.00
CA LEU A 19 8.88 -1.62 -4.48
C LEU A 19 8.14 -0.27 -4.51
N GLU A 20 8.83 0.82 -4.18
CA GLU A 20 8.27 2.19 -4.24
C GLU A 20 7.80 2.59 -5.66
N VAL A 21 8.35 1.99 -6.72
CA VAL A 21 7.98 2.29 -8.11
C VAL A 21 7.07 1.21 -8.70
N MET A 22 7.42 -0.07 -8.52
CA MET A 22 6.70 -1.18 -9.14
C MET A 22 5.33 -1.39 -8.52
N LEU A 23 5.19 -1.21 -7.20
CA LEU A 23 3.90 -1.44 -6.54
C LEU A 23 2.85 -0.41 -6.98
N PRO A 24 3.11 0.91 -6.95
CA PRO A 24 2.15 1.89 -7.48
C PRO A 24 1.85 1.68 -8.97
N ALA A 25 2.87 1.41 -9.79
CA ALA A 25 2.68 1.15 -11.21
C ALA A 25 1.79 -0.08 -11.46
N TYR A 26 2.03 -1.16 -10.71
CA TYR A 26 1.20 -2.36 -10.75
C TYR A 26 -0.23 -2.08 -10.30
N THR A 27 -0.43 -1.33 -9.22
CA THR A 27 -1.76 -0.98 -8.71
C THR A 27 -2.55 -0.15 -9.72
N VAL A 28 -1.91 0.83 -10.38
CA VAL A 28 -2.55 1.62 -11.45
C VAL A 28 -2.92 0.71 -12.63
N ALA A 29 -2.01 -0.16 -13.06
CA ALA A 29 -2.29 -1.12 -14.13
C ALA A 29 -3.44 -2.09 -13.76
N PHE A 30 -3.48 -2.54 -12.51
CA PHE A 30 -4.54 -3.42 -11.99
C PHE A 30 -5.91 -2.73 -12.01
N VAL A 31 -5.98 -1.49 -11.49
CA VAL A 31 -7.22 -0.69 -11.53
C VAL A 31 -7.62 -0.39 -12.98
N PHE A 32 -6.67 -0.08 -13.85
CA PHE A 32 -6.95 0.18 -15.27
C PHE A 32 -7.55 -1.05 -15.96
N LEU A 33 -6.92 -2.22 -15.82
CA LEU A 33 -7.43 -3.48 -16.38
C LEU A 33 -8.80 -3.87 -15.80
N TRP A 34 -9.08 -3.50 -14.54
CA TRP A 34 -10.38 -3.70 -13.93
C TRP A 34 -11.51 -2.91 -14.64
N PHE A 35 -11.25 -1.72 -15.17
CA PHE A 35 -12.25 -1.00 -16.00
C PHE A 35 -12.23 -1.44 -17.46
N HIS A 36 -11.09 -1.93 -17.92
CA HIS A 36 -10.80 -2.23 -19.31
C HIS A 36 -10.48 -3.72 -19.50
N HIS A 37 -11.40 -4.59 -19.07
CA HIS A 37 -11.27 -6.05 -19.16
C HIS A 37 -11.02 -6.54 -20.62
N GLU A 38 -11.47 -5.75 -21.60
CA GLU A 38 -11.26 -6.00 -23.04
C GLU A 38 -9.80 -5.89 -23.48
N TYR A 39 -8.94 -5.25 -22.68
CA TYR A 39 -7.52 -5.03 -22.99
C TYR A 39 -6.60 -6.07 -22.34
N THR A 40 -7.15 -7.21 -21.94
CA THR A 40 -6.35 -8.33 -21.42
C THR A 40 -5.36 -8.80 -22.51
N PRO A 41 -4.04 -8.79 -22.24
CA PRO A 41 -3.06 -9.08 -23.26
C PRO A 41 -3.26 -10.49 -23.83
N ALA A 42 -3.22 -10.61 -25.15
CA ALA A 42 -3.45 -11.87 -25.86
C ALA A 42 -2.59 -13.04 -25.34
N VAL A 43 -1.41 -12.78 -24.79
CA VAL A 43 -0.53 -13.78 -24.16
C VAL A 43 -1.21 -14.52 -22.98
N LEU A 44 -2.20 -13.92 -22.32
CA LEU A 44 -3.01 -14.57 -21.28
C LEU A 44 -4.18 -15.39 -21.85
N ALA A 45 -4.55 -15.16 -23.11
CA ALA A 45 -5.69 -15.82 -23.77
C ALA A 45 -5.27 -17.08 -24.57
N TRP A 46 -3.98 -17.22 -24.90
CA TRP A 46 -3.47 -18.41 -25.60
C TRP A 46 -3.27 -19.57 -24.62
N GLY A 47 -3.68 -20.77 -25.02
CA GLY A 47 -3.72 -21.95 -24.16
C GLY A 47 -2.38 -22.25 -23.46
N MET A 48 -2.45 -22.57 -22.16
CA MET A 48 -1.32 -22.82 -21.26
C MET A 48 -0.39 -24.00 -21.67
N ASN A 49 -0.68 -24.68 -22.77
CA ASN A 49 -0.02 -25.93 -23.16
C ASN A 49 1.18 -25.74 -24.11
N GLU A 50 1.34 -24.58 -24.75
CA GLU A 50 2.34 -24.40 -25.82
C GLU A 50 3.62 -23.67 -25.36
N SER A 51 3.58 -22.95 -24.23
CA SER A 51 4.76 -22.24 -23.72
C SER A 51 4.76 -22.09 -22.18
N PRO A 52 5.93 -22.04 -21.53
CA PRO A 52 6.03 -21.79 -20.08
C PRO A 52 5.84 -20.31 -19.71
N LEU A 53 5.77 -19.43 -20.71
CA LEU A 53 5.75 -17.98 -20.55
C LEU A 53 4.48 -17.47 -19.81
N PRO A 54 3.26 -17.99 -20.07
CA PRO A 54 2.06 -17.62 -19.32
C PRO A 54 2.15 -17.97 -17.83
N TRP A 55 2.76 -19.11 -17.47
CA TRP A 55 2.96 -19.50 -16.07
C TRP A 55 3.84 -18.50 -15.32
N LEU A 56 4.92 -18.04 -15.96
CA LEU A 56 5.81 -17.04 -15.37
C LEU A 56 5.10 -15.70 -15.18
N VAL A 57 4.31 -15.26 -16.17
CA VAL A 57 3.50 -14.03 -16.06
C VAL A 57 2.50 -14.14 -14.91
N TRP A 58 1.75 -15.25 -14.81
CA TRP A 58 0.81 -15.46 -13.71
C TRP A 58 1.49 -15.54 -12.34
N ALA A 59 2.68 -16.15 -12.26
CA ALA A 59 3.47 -16.17 -11.02
C ALA A 59 3.87 -14.75 -10.58
N VAL A 60 4.30 -13.89 -11.52
CA VAL A 60 4.64 -12.49 -11.24
C VAL A 60 3.40 -11.69 -10.82
N VAL A 61 2.28 -11.83 -11.54
CA VAL A 61 1.01 -11.18 -11.20
C VAL A 61 0.55 -11.61 -9.81
N GLY A 62 0.60 -12.91 -9.50
CA GLY A 62 0.26 -13.47 -8.19
C GLY A 62 1.15 -12.93 -7.08
N ALA A 63 2.47 -12.85 -7.31
CA ALA A 63 3.41 -12.28 -6.34
C ALA A 63 3.13 -10.79 -6.08
N MET A 64 2.91 -10.00 -7.12
CA MET A 64 2.60 -8.56 -6.99
C MET A 64 1.25 -8.32 -6.34
N SER A 65 0.23 -9.12 -6.68
CA SER A 65 -1.07 -9.12 -5.99
C SER A 65 -0.92 -9.45 -4.51
N GLY A 66 -0.14 -10.47 -4.17
CA GLY A 66 0.12 -10.86 -2.78
C GLY A 66 0.79 -9.73 -1.99
N ILE A 67 1.79 -9.07 -2.57
CA ILE A 67 2.45 -7.90 -1.96
C ILE A 67 1.45 -6.77 -1.75
N LEU A 68 0.60 -6.49 -2.73
CA LEU A 68 -0.44 -5.46 -2.63
C LEU A 68 -1.44 -5.77 -1.51
N ILE A 69 -1.87 -7.03 -1.37
CA ILE A 69 -2.77 -7.46 -0.30
C ILE A 69 -2.12 -7.28 1.08
N LEU A 70 -0.84 -7.64 1.22
CA LEU A 70 -0.10 -7.43 2.47
C LEU A 70 -0.02 -5.94 2.83
N TRP A 71 0.25 -5.08 1.85
CA TRP A 71 0.23 -3.63 2.05
C TRP A 71 -1.16 -3.10 2.40
N ALA A 72 -2.20 -3.61 1.74
CA ALA A 72 -3.58 -3.26 2.07
C ALA A 72 -3.94 -3.63 3.51
N LEU A 73 -3.49 -4.80 3.99
CA LEU A 73 -3.71 -5.22 5.38
C LEU A 73 -2.98 -4.30 6.37
N ILE A 74 -1.73 -3.94 6.08
CA ILE A 74 -0.95 -3.01 6.89
C ILE A 74 -1.65 -1.64 6.95
N VAL A 75 -2.02 -1.08 5.79
CA VAL A 75 -2.72 0.20 5.71
C VAL A 75 -4.04 0.14 6.47
N ALA A 76 -4.84 -0.89 6.26
CA ALA A 76 -6.11 -1.09 6.97
C ALA A 76 -5.91 -1.13 8.49
N PHE A 77 -4.89 -1.85 8.97
CA PHE A 77 -4.56 -1.91 10.39
C PHE A 77 -4.28 -0.51 10.96
N PHE A 78 -3.41 0.28 10.31
CA PHE A 78 -3.08 1.63 10.79
C PHE A 78 -4.25 2.60 10.69
N LEU A 79 -5.07 2.50 9.65
CA LEU A 79 -6.29 3.30 9.52
C LEU A 79 -7.25 3.02 10.68
N LEU A 80 -7.54 1.74 10.95
CA LEU A 80 -8.46 1.31 12.00
C LEU A 80 -7.90 1.57 13.41
N TYR A 81 -6.60 1.49 13.58
CA TYR A 81 -5.94 1.77 14.86
C TYR A 81 -5.86 3.28 15.17
N SER A 82 -5.81 4.13 14.15
CA SER A 82 -5.66 5.58 14.31
C SER A 82 -6.67 6.26 15.26
N PRO A 83 -8.00 5.99 15.22
CA PRO A 83 -8.93 6.58 16.19
C PRO A 83 -8.59 6.20 17.63
N PHE A 84 -8.32 4.91 17.90
CA PHE A 84 -8.01 4.43 19.25
C PHE A 84 -6.74 5.07 19.80
N TYR A 85 -5.72 5.21 18.95
CA TYR A 85 -4.48 5.89 19.32
C TYR A 85 -4.73 7.36 19.70
N LEU A 86 -5.46 8.10 18.85
CA LEU A 86 -5.76 9.52 19.08
C LEU A 86 -6.64 9.73 20.33
N PHE A 87 -7.64 8.86 20.55
CA PHE A 87 -8.44 8.87 21.77
C PHE A 87 -7.59 8.63 23.03
N GLY A 88 -6.60 7.73 22.97
CA GLY A 88 -5.67 7.52 24.07
C GLY A 88 -4.76 8.72 24.37
N LYS A 89 -4.50 9.57 23.37
CA LYS A 89 -3.66 10.79 23.51
C LYS A 89 -4.46 12.06 23.79
N LEU A 90 -5.79 11.98 23.83
CA LEU A 90 -6.71 13.11 24.03
C LEU A 90 -6.42 13.94 25.31
N PRO A 91 -6.08 13.34 26.48
CA PRO A 91 -5.69 14.09 27.68
C PRO A 91 -4.40 14.91 27.50
N ILE A 92 -3.46 14.40 26.69
CA ILE A 92 -2.19 15.08 26.39
C ILE A 92 -2.44 16.25 25.43
N LEU A 93 -3.31 16.07 24.43
CA LEU A 93 -3.75 17.13 23.52
C LEU A 93 -4.48 18.27 24.26
N LEU A 94 -5.14 17.96 25.38
CA LEU A 94 -5.79 18.93 26.26
C LEU A 94 -4.83 19.57 27.30
N GLY A 95 -3.52 19.40 27.13
CA GLY A 95 -2.48 20.03 27.95
C GLY A 95 -2.19 19.34 29.29
N ARG A 96 -2.67 18.11 29.49
CA ARG A 96 -2.50 17.35 30.74
C ARG A 96 -1.53 16.15 30.62
N GLY A 97 -0.42 16.26 29.88
CA GLY A 97 0.53 15.15 29.83
C GLY A 97 1.86 15.40 29.15
N ALA A 98 2.66 14.32 29.12
CA ALA A 98 4.09 14.25 28.80
C ALA A 98 4.44 14.54 27.32
N TRP A 99 5.76 14.59 27.05
CA TRP A 99 6.34 14.71 25.71
C TRP A 99 5.76 13.67 24.74
N VAL A 100 5.22 14.12 23.61
CA VAL A 100 4.71 13.29 22.52
C VAL A 100 5.55 13.57 21.29
N ASP A 101 5.93 12.52 20.57
CA ASP A 101 6.60 12.68 19.28
C ASP A 101 5.62 13.30 18.28
N LYS A 102 6.01 14.46 17.73
CA LYS A 102 5.21 15.22 16.78
C LYS A 102 5.01 14.45 15.47
N GLN A 103 6.00 13.66 15.05
CA GLN A 103 5.93 12.88 13.82
C GLN A 103 4.93 11.73 13.95
N GLU A 104 4.98 11.01 15.07
CA GLU A 104 4.03 9.92 15.36
C GLU A 104 2.58 10.43 15.40
N LEU A 105 2.35 11.57 16.07
CA LEU A 105 1.02 12.18 16.11
C LEU A 105 0.54 12.61 14.72
N GLN A 106 1.40 13.22 13.91
CA GLN A 106 1.07 13.63 12.54
C GLN A 106 0.69 12.43 11.68
N PHE A 107 1.44 11.34 11.78
CA PHE A 107 1.14 10.09 11.07
C PHE A 107 -0.26 9.58 11.40
N TYR A 108 -0.62 9.47 12.68
CA TYR A 108 -1.95 8.99 13.09
C TYR A 108 -3.08 9.95 12.73
N VAL A 109 -2.85 11.27 12.75
CA VAL A 109 -3.82 12.26 12.26
C VAL A 109 -4.04 12.11 10.75
N CYS A 110 -2.97 11.92 9.96
CA CYS A 110 -3.08 11.64 8.53
C CYS A 110 -3.86 10.35 8.26
N CYS A 111 -3.59 9.27 9.01
CA CYS A 111 -4.35 8.03 8.91
C CYS A 111 -5.83 8.24 9.26
N PHE A 112 -6.14 9.03 10.29
CA PHE A 112 -7.52 9.31 10.67
C PHE A 112 -8.27 10.11 9.60
N MET A 113 -7.62 11.14 9.03
CA MET A 113 -8.18 11.92 7.91
C MET A 113 -8.41 11.04 6.68
N LEU A 114 -7.46 10.16 6.35
CA LEU A 114 -7.59 9.21 5.25
C LEU A 114 -8.71 8.20 5.49
N LEU A 115 -8.85 7.69 6.72
CA LEU A 115 -9.96 6.81 7.11
C LEU A 115 -11.32 7.51 6.92
N GLY A 116 -11.44 8.77 7.38
CA GLY A 116 -12.65 9.55 7.20
C GLY A 116 -12.99 9.79 5.73
N LEU A 117 -12.00 10.16 4.92
CA LEU A 117 -12.16 10.32 3.48
C LEU A 117 -12.65 9.01 2.82
N LEU A 118 -12.00 7.88 3.13
CA LEU A 118 -12.37 6.57 2.59
C LEU A 118 -13.76 6.13 3.03
N ALA A 119 -14.15 6.40 4.29
CA ALA A 119 -15.48 6.07 4.79
C ALA A 119 -16.58 6.87 4.06
N VAL A 120 -16.35 8.17 3.82
CA VAL A 120 -17.26 9.01 3.02
C VAL A 120 -17.33 8.51 1.58
N LEU A 121 -16.19 8.20 0.98
CA LEU A 121 -16.14 7.68 -0.39
C LEU A 121 -16.88 6.35 -0.51
N LEU A 122 -16.65 5.42 0.42
CA LEU A 122 -17.28 4.10 0.43
C LEU A 122 -18.79 4.17 0.67
N TYR A 123 -19.25 5.16 1.46
CA TYR A 123 -20.67 5.42 1.66
C TYR A 123 -21.34 6.00 0.40
N TRP A 124 -20.64 6.87 -0.34
CA TRP A 124 -21.18 7.51 -1.56
C TRP A 124 -21.15 6.56 -2.77
N ASP A 125 -19.99 5.96 -3.04
CA ASP A 125 -19.77 5.00 -4.11
C ASP A 125 -18.77 3.92 -3.63
N PRO A 126 -19.24 2.69 -3.39
CA PRO A 126 -18.39 1.64 -2.85
C PRO A 126 -17.26 1.25 -3.80
N VAL A 127 -17.44 1.38 -5.11
CA VAL A 127 -16.42 1.07 -6.12
C VAL A 127 -15.32 2.12 -6.06
N MET A 128 -15.67 3.40 -5.98
CA MET A 128 -14.68 4.47 -5.80
C MET A 128 -13.93 4.35 -4.48
N GLY A 129 -14.63 4.01 -3.38
CA GLY A 129 -14.00 3.77 -2.09
C GLY A 129 -12.97 2.64 -2.13
N LEU A 130 -13.32 1.51 -2.73
CA LEU A 130 -12.40 0.38 -2.91
C LEU A 130 -11.21 0.76 -3.81
N MET A 131 -11.43 1.46 -4.92
CA MET A 131 -10.34 1.93 -5.78
C MET A 131 -9.37 2.85 -5.05
N ALA A 132 -9.90 3.85 -4.34
CA ALA A 132 -9.09 4.79 -3.59
C ALA A 132 -8.27 4.08 -2.50
N PHE A 133 -8.87 3.10 -1.82
CA PHE A 133 -8.17 2.26 -0.86
C PHE A 133 -7.08 1.40 -1.51
N THR A 134 -7.36 0.78 -2.65
CA THR A 134 -6.39 -0.01 -3.41
C THR A 134 -5.21 0.84 -3.88
N LEU A 135 -5.47 2.05 -4.40
CA LEU A 135 -4.43 3.01 -4.80
C LEU A 135 -3.61 3.49 -3.61
N ALA A 136 -4.26 3.84 -2.49
CA ALA A 136 -3.57 4.22 -1.26
C ALA A 136 -2.66 3.09 -0.74
N SER A 137 -3.14 1.85 -0.82
CA SER A 137 -2.37 0.65 -0.43
C SER A 137 -1.17 0.41 -1.34
N GLY A 138 -1.34 0.58 -2.66
CA GLY A 138 -0.26 0.49 -3.64
C GLY A 138 0.82 1.55 -3.44
N CYS A 139 0.43 2.73 -2.97
CA CYS A 139 1.32 3.83 -2.60
C CYS A 139 1.87 3.73 -1.16
N GLY A 140 1.53 2.68 -0.40
CA GLY A 140 1.95 2.47 0.98
C GLY A 140 3.46 2.66 1.22
N PRO A 141 4.36 2.02 0.45
CA PRO A 141 5.81 2.19 0.62
C PRO A 141 6.27 3.66 0.53
N VAL A 142 5.64 4.43 -0.36
CA VAL A 142 5.95 5.84 -0.60
C VAL A 142 5.40 6.70 0.52
N PHE A 143 4.14 6.48 0.90
CA PHE A 143 3.47 7.21 1.97
C PHE A 143 4.19 7.06 3.32
N TRP A 144 4.61 5.84 3.66
CA TRP A 144 5.35 5.57 4.91
C TRP A 144 6.72 6.25 4.95
N ARG A 145 7.38 6.48 3.82
CA ARG A 145 8.69 7.15 3.78
C ARG A 145 8.60 8.65 4.05
N TYR A 146 7.48 9.30 3.71
CA TYR A 146 7.34 10.74 3.92
C TYR A 146 6.82 11.09 5.31
N LEU A 147 6.24 10.13 6.02
CA LEU A 147 5.63 10.34 7.33
C LEU A 147 6.39 9.69 8.50
N VAL A 148 7.30 8.74 8.21
CA VAL A 148 8.18 8.06 9.18
C VAL A 148 9.63 8.28 8.77
#